data_AF-A0A934LSB3-F1
#
_entry.id   AF-A0A934LSB3-F1
#
_cell.length_a   1.000
_cell.length_b   1.000
_cell.length_c   1.000
_cell.angle_alpha   90.00
_cell.angle_beta   90.00
_cell.angle_gamma   90.00
#
_symmetry.space_group_name_H-M   'P 1'
#
loop_
_entity.id
_entity.type
_entity.pdbx_description
1 polymer ?
#
loop_
_entity_poly.entity_id
_entity_poly.type
_entity_poly.pdbx_seq_one_letter_code
_entity_poly.pdbx_strand_id
1 'polypeptide(L)' 'MTLIAFQGEDGAYSQEAIFETFGAEVQTLTCHTFAEIFRAVESGRADLGMVP' A
#
# COMPACT_ATOMS: atom_id res chain seq x y z
N MET A 1 -11.84 7.23 -1.20
CA MET A 1 -10.60 7.43 -0.43
C MET A 1 -9.71 6.27 -0.81
N THR A 2 -8.60 6.54 -1.50
CA THR A 2 -7.76 5.51 -2.12
C THR A 2 -7.02 4.71 -1.05
N LEU A 3 -7.10 3.39 -1.10
CA LEU A 3 -6.40 2.46 -0.24
C LEU A 3 -5.25 1.81 -0.99
N ILE A 4 -4.03 1.97 -0.50
CA ILE A 4 -2.81 1.51 -1.18
C ILE A 4 -2.13 0.43 -0.35
N ALA A 5 -1.97 -0.77 -0.92
CA ALA A 5 -1.29 -1.88 -0.28
C ALA A 5 0.23 -1.78 -0.47
N PHE A 6 1.00 -2.10 0.56
CA PHE A 6 2.48 -2.14 0.49
C PHE A 6 3.03 -3.25 1.38
N GLN A 7 4.24 -3.74 1.07
CA GLN A 7 4.90 -4.74 1.89
C GLN A 7 5.71 -4.05 2.98
N GLY A 8 5.49 -4.43 4.24
CA GLY A 8 6.17 -3.85 5.39
C GLY A 8 5.26 -3.62 6.58
N GLU A 9 5.68 -2.69 7.44
CA GLU A 9 5.00 -2.28 8.66
C GLU A 9 4.70 -0.77 8.62
N ASP A 10 3.86 -0.28 9.52
CA ASP A 10 3.62 1.15 9.67
C ASP A 10 4.94 1.88 9.99
N GLY A 11 5.20 2.98 9.27
CA GLY A 11 6.45 3.74 9.31
C GLY A 11 7.54 3.26 8.36
N ALA A 12 7.29 2.23 7.53
CA ALA A 12 8.25 1.81 6.52
C ALA A 12 8.42 2.86 5.40
N TYR A 13 9.58 2.85 4.74
CA TYR A 13 9.87 3.73 3.59
C TYR A 13 8.82 3.63 2.47
N SER A 14 8.24 2.45 2.24
CA SER A 14 7.16 2.30 1.27
C SER A 14 5.91 3.08 1.65
N GLN A 15 5.61 3.23 2.95
CA GLN A 15 4.49 4.04 3.43
C GLN A 15 4.79 5.54 3.26
N GLU A 16 6.01 5.96 3.57
CA GLU A 16 6.46 7.34 3.34
C GLU A 16 6.35 7.70 1.85
N ALA A 17 6.85 6.84 0.97
CA ALA A 17 6.77 7.04 -0.48
C ALA A 17 5.33 7.07 -1.01
N ILE A 18 4.39 6.35 -0.37
CA ILE A 18 2.95 6.48 -0.66
C ILE A 18 2.48 7.90 -0.30
N PHE A 19 2.80 8.40 0.89
CA PHE A 19 2.36 9.74 1.31
C PHE A 19 3.02 10.85 0.50
N GLU A 20 4.28 10.69 0.09
CA GLU A 20 4.96 11.64 -0.81
C GLU A 20 4.31 11.67 -2.21
N THR A 21 3.82 10.53 -2.70
CA THR A 21 3.25 10.43 -4.06
C THR A 21 1.77 10.83 -4.11
N PHE A 22 0.98 10.45 -3.11
CA PHE A 22 -0.48 10.58 -3.12
C PHE A 22 -1.03 11.55 -2.07
N GLY A 23 -0.17 12.10 -1.20
CA GLY A 23 -0.58 12.93 -0.07
C GLY A 23 -1.05 12.12 1.14
N ALA A 24 -1.25 12.80 2.27
CA ALA A 24 -1.66 12.19 3.54
C ALA A 24 -3.16 11.80 3.62
N GLU A 25 -3.92 12.02 2.55
CA GLU A 25 -5.36 11.72 2.49
C GLU A 25 -5.66 10.27 2.06
N VAL A 26 -4.66 9.53 1.58
CA VAL A 26 -4.80 8.11 1.25
C VAL A 26 -4.70 7.24 2.49
N GLN A 27 -5.33 6.06 2.43
CA GLN A 27 -5.16 5.02 3.44
C GLN A 27 -4.14 4.00 2.95
N THR A 28 -3.52 3.30 3.90
CA THR A 28 -2.50 2.29 3.60
C THR A 28 -2.87 0.94 4.17
N LEU A 29 -2.57 -0.13 3.44
CA LEU A 29 -2.74 -1.51 3.86
C LEU A 29 -1.38 -2.21 3.91
N THR A 30 -0.92 -2.55 5.11
CA THR A 30 0.30 -3.33 5.31
C THR A 30 0.09 -4.78 4.86
N CYS A 31 1.09 -5.33 4.18
CA CYS A 31 1.16 -6.71 3.72
C CYS A 31 2.49 -7.31 4.17
N HIS A 32 2.52 -8.60 4.49
CA HIS A 32 3.75 -9.29 4.91
C HIS A 32 4.62 -9.68 3.72
N THR A 33 4.02 -9.89 2.54
CA THR A 33 4.71 -10.28 1.32
C THR A 33 4.23 -9.50 0.10
N PHE A 34 5.04 -9.43 -0.96
CA PHE A 34 4.60 -8.84 -2.23
C PHE A 34 3.39 -9.57 -2.82
N ALA A 35 3.34 -10.90 -2.69
CA ALA A 35 2.19 -11.70 -3.15
C ALA A 35 0.88 -11.26 -2.50
N GLU A 36 0.91 -10.80 -1.24
CA GLU A 36 -0.27 -10.28 -0.56
C GLU A 36 -0.72 -8.93 -1.11
N ILE A 37 0.20 -8.06 -1.57
CA ILE A 37 -0.14 -6.81 -2.27
C ILE A 37 -0.92 -7.15 -3.54
N PHE A 38 -0.37 -8.03 -4.39
CA PHE A 38 -1.01 -8.42 -5.65
C PHE A 38 -2.41 -8.99 -5.39
N ARG A 39 -2.54 -9.92 -4.43
CA ARG A 39 -3.84 -10.46 -4.04
C ARG A 39 -4.79 -9.41 -3.47
N ALA A 40 -4.29 -8.37 -2.80
CA ALA A 40 -5.12 -7.29 -2.28
C ALA A 40 -5.71 -6.44 -3.40
N VAL A 41 -4.91 -6.10 -4.41
CA VAL A 41 -5.37 -5.36 -5.59
C VAL A 41 -6.33 -6.22 -6.44
N GLU A 42 -5.95 -7.47 -6.75
CA GLU A 42 -6.78 -8.39 -7.54
C GLU A 42 -8.14 -8.68 -6.89
N SER A 43 -8.19 -8.75 -5.55
CA SER A 43 -9.44 -9.00 -4.82
C SER A 43 -10.26 -7.73 -4.57
N GLY A 44 -9.79 -6.54 -4.98
CA GLY A 44 -10.42 -5.25 -4.66
C GLY A 44 -10.35 -4.86 -3.18
N ARG A 45 -9.44 -5.47 -2.40
CA ARG A 45 -9.16 -5.06 -1.01
C ARG A 45 -8.30 -3.81 -0.93
N ALA A 46 -7.57 -3.49 -1.99
CA ALA A 46 -6.83 -2.25 -2.16
C ALA A 46 -7.06 -1.73 -3.58
N ASP A 47 -7.04 -0.42 -3.74
CA ASP A 47 -7.20 0.22 -5.04
C ASP A 47 -5.91 0.16 -5.85
N LEU A 48 -4.76 0.25 -5.16
CA LEU A 48 -3.42 0.25 -5.75
C LEU A 48 -2.43 -0.54 -4.89
N GLY A 49 -1.28 -0.91 -5.48
CA GLY A 49 -0.16 -1.54 -4.79
C GLY A 49 1.13 -0.75 -4.99
N MET A 50 1.86 -0.51 -3.91
CA MET A 50 3.19 0.10 -3.89
C MET A 50 4.26 -0.99 -3.72
N VAL A 51 5.16 -1.09 -4.69
CA VAL A 51 6.26 -2.08 -4.73
C VAL A 51 7.57 -1.31 -5.01
N PRO A 52 8.71 -1.61 -4.35
CA PRO A 52 10.00 -1.03 -4.69
C PRO A 52 10.50 -1.46 -6.08
#